data_AF-M6VVP6-F1
#
_entry.id   AF-M6VVP6-F1
#
_cell.length_a   1.000
_cell.length_b   1.000
_cell.length_c   1.000
_cell.angle_alpha   90.00
_cell.angle_beta   90.00
_cell.angle_gamma   90.00
#
_symmetry.space_group_name_H-M   'P 1'
#
loop_
_entity.id
_entity.type
_entity.pdbx_description
1 polymer ?
#
loop_
_entity_poly.entity_id
_entity_poly.type
_entity_poly.pdbx_seq_one_letter_code
_entity_poly.pdbx_strand_id
1 'polypeptide(L)'
;MNYTKFDKGVVFRLRSDPIKIYQKGFEVQNGVEREKFVEREIFLPDYDHKLDMFTIQVNGILLLSGLFLGMTVIFTVIYSHKMAGPIYNIKNQLRKLAAGEELARKIKIRKGDEFQELADLLNQVIEKRINNRKS
;
A
#
# COMPACT_ATOMS: atom_id res chain seq x y z
N MET A 1 55.90 7.43 42.06
CA MET A 1 55.74 7.82 40.64
C MET A 1 54.99 6.70 39.95
N ASN A 2 53.85 6.97 39.33
CA ASN A 2 53.24 6.08 38.36
C ASN A 2 52.53 6.96 37.33
N TYR A 3 53.05 7.00 36.11
CA TYR A 3 52.45 7.67 34.97
C TYR A 3 52.04 6.59 33.97
N THR A 4 50.78 6.61 33.56
CA THR A 4 50.28 5.77 32.48
C THR A 4 50.07 6.65 31.25
N LYS A 5 50.91 6.43 30.25
CA LYS A 5 50.90 7.13 28.96
C LYS A 5 49.77 6.53 28.10
N PHE A 6 48.76 7.32 27.73
CA PHE A 6 47.80 6.91 26.72
C PHE A 6 48.24 7.46 25.37
N ASP A 7 48.90 6.61 24.61
CA ASP A 7 49.22 6.83 23.20
C ASP A 7 47.92 6.72 22.39
N LYS A 8 47.76 7.57 21.39
CA LYS A 8 46.49 7.82 20.70
C LYS A 8 45.91 6.54 20.10
N GLY A 9 44.93 5.94 20.77
CA GLY A 9 44.14 4.82 20.28
C GLY A 9 42.66 5.18 20.35
N VAL A 10 41.95 5.13 19.22
CA VAL A 10 40.49 5.23 19.21
C VAL A 10 39.96 3.92 19.82
N VAL A 11 39.55 3.97 21.09
CA VAL A 11 38.88 2.83 21.73
C VAL A 11 37.45 2.81 21.20
N PHE A 12 37.19 1.97 20.21
CA PHE A 12 35.83 1.62 19.80
C PHE A 12 35.20 0.83 20.95
N ARG A 13 34.45 1.50 21.83
CA ARG A 13 33.62 0.81 22.82
C ARG A 13 32.51 0.08 22.09
N LEU A 14 32.42 -1.24 22.29
CA LEU A 14 31.31 -2.02 21.77
C LEU A 14 30.03 -1.54 22.49
N ARG A 15 28.88 -1.64 21.83
CA ARG A 15 27.59 -1.14 22.34
C ARG A 15 27.18 -1.74 23.70
N SER A 16 27.81 -2.83 24.11
CA SER A 16 27.59 -3.56 25.37
C SER A 16 28.53 -3.14 26.51
N ASP A 17 29.51 -2.26 26.27
CA ASP A 17 30.42 -1.82 27.32
C ASP A 17 29.72 -0.82 28.25
N PRO A 18 29.88 -0.93 29.58
CA PRO A 18 29.26 0.01 30.50
C PRO A 18 29.78 1.43 30.28
N ILE A 19 28.89 2.41 30.29
CA ILE A 19 29.27 3.82 30.26
C ILE A 19 29.67 4.24 31.66
N LYS A 20 30.91 4.73 31.79
CA LYS A 20 31.42 5.40 32.99
C LYS A 20 30.82 6.79 33.09
N ILE A 21 30.01 7.03 34.12
CA ILE A 21 29.47 8.33 34.47
C ILE A 21 30.07 8.82 35.79
N TYR A 22 30.29 10.13 35.90
CA TYR A 22 30.78 10.76 37.12
C TYR A 22 29.62 11.48 37.80
N GLN A 23 29.20 10.97 38.96
CA GLN A 23 28.13 11.58 39.73
C GLN A 23 28.73 12.31 40.95
N LYS A 24 28.26 13.53 41.21
CA LYS A 24 28.65 14.30 42.39
C LYS A 24 28.14 13.59 43.64
N GLY A 25 29.05 13.07 44.45
CA GLY A 25 28.81 12.51 45.78
C GLY A 25 29.46 13.37 46.86
N PHE A 26 29.18 13.05 48.12
CA PHE A 26 29.75 13.72 49.28
C PHE A 26 30.50 12.68 50.11
N GLU A 27 31.75 12.96 50.45
CA GLU A 27 32.56 12.10 51.32
C GLU A 27 32.91 12.90 52.58
N VAL A 28 32.61 12.34 53.76
CA VAL A 28 32.90 12.98 55.04
C VAL A 28 34.30 12.55 55.47
N GLN A 29 35.26 13.47 55.43
CA GLN A 29 36.58 13.27 56.07
C GLN A 29 36.70 14.20 57.27
N ASN A 30 36.99 13.63 58.44
CA ASN A 30 37.20 14.36 59.69
C ASN A 30 36.06 15.35 60.02
N GLY A 31 34.80 14.95 59.80
CA GLY A 31 33.63 15.78 60.10
C GLY A 31 33.36 16.93 59.11
N VAL A 32 34.12 17.02 58.02
CA VAL A 32 33.91 18.02 56.96
C VAL A 32 33.45 17.31 55.68
N GLU A 33 32.26 17.67 55.18
CA GLU A 33 31.74 17.17 53.91
C GLU A 33 32.53 17.77 52.75
N ARG A 34 33.10 16.90 51.91
CA ARG A 34 33.75 17.32 50.66
C ARG A 34 33.05 16.71 49.46
N GLU A 35 32.86 17.55 48.45
CA GLU A 35 32.30 17.12 47.17
C GLU A 35 33.31 16.23 46.44
N LYS A 36 32.90 15.03 46.06
CA LYS A 36 33.73 14.10 45.30
C LYS A 36 32.91 13.47 44.19
N PHE A 37 33.46 13.48 42.99
CA PHE A 37 32.86 12.78 41.86
C PHE A 37 33.13 11.28 42.02
N VAL A 38 32.06 10.49 42.18
CA VAL A 38 32.11 9.04 42.26
C VAL A 38 31.85 8.47 40.87
N GLU A 39 32.76 7.63 40.39
CA GLU A 39 32.61 6.92 39.11
C GLU A 39 31.61 5.78 39.27
N ARG A 40 30.61 5.74 38.39
CA ARG A 40 29.65 4.63 38.28
C ARG A 40 29.60 4.11 36.86
N GLU A 41 29.54 2.80 36.74
CA GLU A 41 29.39 2.10 35.47
C GLU A 41 27.91 1.74 35.28
N ILE A 42 27.29 2.23 34.21
CA ILE A 42 25.90 1.93 33.86
C ILE A 42 25.86 1.18 32.53
N PHE A 43 25.18 0.04 32.51
CA PHE A 43 24.85 -0.67 31.28
C PHE A 43 23.64 -0.01 30.63
N LEU A 44 23.70 0.28 29.33
CA LEU A 44 22.49 0.67 28.62
C LEU A 44 21.53 -0.53 28.62
N PRO A 45 20.22 -0.32 28.78
CA PRO A 45 19.25 -1.37 28.56
C PRO A 45 19.47 -1.97 27.15
N ASP A 46 19.55 -3.29 27.08
CA ASP A 46 19.66 -4.00 25.82
C ASP A 46 18.31 -3.85 25.11
N TYR A 47 18.21 -2.84 24.24
CA TYR A 47 17.06 -2.69 23.36
C TYR A 47 17.18 -3.81 22.32
N ASP A 48 16.65 -4.98 22.66
CA ASP A 48 16.51 -6.11 21.76
C ASP A 48 15.53 -5.71 20.65
N HIS A 49 16.04 -5.02 19.64
CA HIS A 49 15.33 -4.69 18.42
C HIS A 49 15.11 -5.95 17.54
N LYS A 50 15.00 -7.15 18.13
CA LYS A 50 14.35 -8.32 17.53
C LYS A 50 12.84 -8.13 17.38
N LEU A 51 12.42 -6.92 17.03
CA LEU A 51 11.37 -6.78 16.05
C LEU A 51 11.91 -7.48 14.80
N ASP A 52 11.57 -8.76 14.66
CA ASP A 52 12.04 -9.60 13.58
C ASP A 52 11.73 -8.88 12.27
N MET A 53 12.77 -8.29 11.68
CA MET A 53 12.65 -7.37 10.57
C MET A 53 11.95 -8.06 9.40
N PHE A 54 12.14 -9.38 9.30
CA PHE A 54 11.40 -10.26 8.40
C PHE A 54 9.90 -10.28 8.71
N THR A 55 9.51 -10.49 9.97
CA THR A 55 8.09 -10.50 10.37
C THR A 55 7.39 -9.19 10.05
N ILE A 56 8.02 -8.04 10.31
CA ILE A 56 7.43 -6.72 9.99
C ILE A 56 7.26 -6.56 8.47
N GLN A 57 8.31 -6.89 7.70
CA GLN A 57 8.26 -6.75 6.24
C GLN A 57 7.21 -7.68 5.62
N VAL A 58 7.18 -8.95 6.03
CA VAL A 58 6.23 -9.94 5.52
C VAL A 58 4.79 -9.53 5.85
N ASN A 59 4.52 -9.12 7.09
CA ASN A 59 3.18 -8.65 7.47
C ASN A 59 2.76 -7.42 6.66
N GLY A 60 3.67 -6.46 6.45
CA GLY A 60 3.41 -5.30 5.60
C GLY A 60 3.08 -5.68 4.16
N ILE A 61 3.85 -6.60 3.58
CA ILE A 61 3.63 -7.12 2.22
C ILE A 61 2.27 -7.82 2.13
N LEU A 62 1.93 -8.67 3.10
CA LEU A 62 0.66 -9.39 3.13
C LEU A 62 -0.53 -8.44 3.23
N LEU A 63 -0.45 -7.44 4.11
CA LEU A 63 -1.49 -6.42 4.26
C LEU A 63 -1.68 -5.62 2.97
N LEU A 64 -0.58 -5.15 2.37
CA LEU A 64 -0.65 -4.37 1.14
C LEU A 64 -1.15 -5.21 -0.04
N SER A 65 -0.72 -6.47 -0.14
CA SER A 65 -1.17 -7.42 -1.16
C SER A 65 -2.67 -7.72 -1.01
N GLY A 66 -3.13 -7.95 0.22
CA GLY A 66 -4.55 -8.17 0.52
C GLY A 66 -5.40 -6.95 0.17
N LEU A 67 -4.94 -5.75 0.52
CA LEU A 67 -5.61 -4.49 0.16
C LEU A 67 -5.69 -4.32 -1.36
N PHE A 68 -4.57 -4.53 -2.06
CA PHE A 68 -4.50 -4.39 -3.51
C PHE A 68 -5.40 -5.41 -4.23
N LEU A 69 -5.41 -6.66 -3.77
CA LEU A 69 -6.27 -7.71 -4.31
C LEU A 69 -7.74 -7.38 -4.08
N GLY A 70 -8.10 -6.94 -2.86
CA GLY A 70 -9.44 -6.48 -2.53
C GLY A 70 -9.91 -5.34 -3.42
N MET A 71 -9.08 -4.30 -3.61
CA MET A 71 -9.38 -3.21 -4.54
C MET A 71 -9.58 -3.73 -5.97
N THR A 72 -8.68 -4.58 -6.45
CA THR A 72 -8.75 -5.13 -7.80
C THR A 72 -10.06 -5.87 -8.02
N VAL A 73 -10.47 -6.74 -7.09
CA VAL A 73 -11.74 -7.48 -7.17
C VAL A 73 -12.93 -6.53 -7.25
N ILE A 74 -12.98 -5.51 -6.39
CA ILE A 74 -14.07 -4.52 -6.40
C ILE A 74 -14.13 -3.81 -7.76
N PHE A 75 -13.00 -3.33 -8.27
CA PHE A 75 -12.91 -2.69 -9.58
C PHE A 75 -13.36 -3.62 -10.71
N THR A 76 -12.90 -4.87 -10.71
CA THR A 76 -13.28 -5.86 -11.73
C THR A 76 -14.78 -6.14 -11.73
N VAL A 77 -15.40 -6.31 -10.56
CA VAL A 77 -16.84 -6.55 -10.44
C VAL A 77 -17.63 -5.35 -10.96
N ILE A 78 -17.30 -4.14 -10.51
CA ILE A 78 -17.98 -2.91 -10.96
C ILE A 78 -17.83 -2.75 -12.48
N TYR A 79 -16.63 -2.94 -13.02
CA TYR A 79 -16.38 -2.82 -14.45
C TYR A 79 -17.13 -3.89 -15.26
N SER A 80 -17.17 -5.13 -14.77
CA SER A 80 -17.93 -6.22 -15.40
C SER A 80 -19.43 -5.90 -15.52
N HIS A 81 -20.03 -5.30 -14.48
CA HIS A 81 -21.42 -4.87 -14.53
C HIS A 81 -21.68 -3.79 -15.61
N LYS A 82 -20.73 -2.87 -15.82
CA LYS A 82 -20.80 -1.86 -16.89
C LYS A 82 -20.72 -2.45 -18.31
N MET A 83 -20.30 -3.71 -18.45
CA MET A 83 -20.22 -4.42 -19.73
C MET A 83 -21.40 -5.37 -19.95
N ALA A 84 -21.78 -6.15 -18.94
CA ALA A 84 -22.75 -7.24 -19.05
C ALA A 84 -24.15 -6.77 -19.45
N GLY A 85 -24.62 -5.65 -18.89
CA GLY A 85 -25.93 -5.08 -19.24
C GLY A 85 -26.01 -4.64 -20.70
N PRO A 86 -25.13 -3.73 -21.15
CA PRO A 86 -25.11 -3.26 -22.54
C PRO A 86 -24.96 -4.37 -23.56
N ILE A 87 -24.08 -5.35 -23.31
CA ILE A 87 -23.84 -6.44 -24.27
C ILE A 87 -25.03 -7.38 -24.39
N TYR A 88 -25.73 -7.64 -23.28
CA TYR A 88 -26.98 -8.41 -23.29
C TYR A 88 -28.06 -7.68 -24.11
N ASN A 89 -28.19 -6.37 -23.93
CA ASN A 89 -29.14 -5.56 -24.70
C ASN A 89 -28.84 -5.58 -26.20
N ILE A 90 -27.57 -5.35 -26.59
CA ILE A 90 -27.14 -5.45 -28.00
C ILE A 90 -27.48 -6.82 -28.57
N LYS A 91 -27.10 -7.91 -27.88
CA LYS A 91 -27.34 -9.28 -28.33
C LYS A 91 -28.83 -9.55 -28.53
N ASN A 92 -29.67 -9.09 -27.60
CA ASN A 92 -31.12 -9.27 -27.70
C ASN A 92 -31.72 -8.50 -28.88
N GLN A 93 -31.29 -7.25 -29.10
CA GLN A 93 -31.75 -6.44 -30.23
C GLN A 93 -31.31 -7.00 -31.59
N LEU A 94 -30.07 -7.48 -31.68
CA LEU A 94 -29.58 -8.16 -32.89
C LEU A 94 -30.33 -9.46 -33.16
N ARG A 95 -30.67 -10.22 -32.12
CA ARG A 95 -31.47 -11.46 -32.27
C ARG A 95 -32.87 -11.17 -32.81
N LYS A 96 -33.54 -10.13 -32.32
CA LYS A 96 -34.84 -9.69 -32.85
C LYS A 96 -34.75 -9.24 -34.30
N LEU A 97 -33.72 -8.46 -34.63
CA LEU A 97 -33.47 -8.03 -36.00
C LEU A 97 -33.22 -9.22 -36.94
N ALA A 98 -32.46 -10.23 -36.48
CA ALA A 98 -32.22 -11.46 -37.23
C ALA A 98 -33.49 -12.30 -37.44
N ALA A 99 -34.45 -12.22 -36.51
CA ALA A 99 -35.77 -12.85 -36.63
C ALA A 99 -36.72 -12.10 -37.59
N GLY A 100 -36.28 -10.96 -38.15
CA GLY A 100 -37.09 -10.13 -39.05
C GLY A 100 -38.04 -9.16 -38.33
N GLU A 101 -37.93 -9.03 -36.99
CA GLU A 101 -38.70 -8.03 -36.24
C GLU A 101 -38.14 -6.63 -36.50
N GLU A 102 -39.02 -5.64 -36.73
CA GLU A 102 -38.61 -4.25 -36.78
C GLU A 102 -38.16 -3.76 -35.40
N LEU A 103 -37.01 -3.09 -35.36
CA LEU A 103 -36.53 -2.43 -34.15
C LEU A 103 -37.44 -1.24 -33.81
N ALA A 104 -38.21 -1.36 -32.73
CA ALA A 104 -39.05 -0.27 -32.25
C ALA A 104 -38.26 1.00 -31.90
N ARG A 105 -36.96 0.88 -31.55
CA ARG A 105 -36.05 1.99 -31.22
C ARG A 105 -34.59 1.65 -31.55
N LYS A 106 -33.77 2.68 -31.79
CA LYS A 106 -32.30 2.56 -31.92
C LYS A 106 -31.69 1.92 -30.66
N ILE A 107 -30.61 1.16 -30.86
CA ILE A 107 -29.81 0.54 -29.80
C ILE A 107 -29.16 1.66 -28.98
N LYS A 108 -29.49 1.80 -27.70
CA LYS A 108 -28.90 2.81 -26.82
C LYS A 108 -28.28 2.17 -25.59
N ILE A 109 -27.12 2.68 -25.22
CA ILE A 109 -26.37 2.30 -24.02
C ILE A 109 -26.36 3.51 -23.07
N ARG A 110 -26.37 3.25 -21.76
CA ARG A 110 -26.34 4.30 -20.74
C ARG A 110 -25.01 5.07 -20.81
N LYS A 111 -25.08 6.38 -20.56
CA LYS A 111 -23.89 7.24 -20.46
C LYS A 111 -22.97 6.74 -19.34
N GLY A 112 -21.75 6.39 -19.73
CA GLY A 112 -20.71 5.88 -18.83
C GLY A 112 -20.52 4.37 -18.89
N ASP A 113 -21.43 3.62 -19.51
CA ASP A 113 -21.25 2.19 -19.77
C ASP A 113 -20.41 1.95 -21.03
N GLU A 114 -19.87 0.74 -21.15
CA GLU A 114 -19.00 0.34 -22.27
C GLU A 114 -19.81 0.09 -23.56
N PHE A 115 -19.12 0.02 -24.71
CA PHE A 115 -19.69 -0.31 -26.04
C PHE A 115 -20.58 0.76 -26.69
N GLN A 116 -20.58 2.01 -26.22
CA GLN A 116 -21.37 3.10 -26.82
C GLN A 116 -21.09 3.25 -28.33
N GLU A 117 -19.82 3.30 -28.71
CA GLU A 117 -19.41 3.40 -30.12
C GLU A 117 -19.88 2.20 -30.97
N LEU A 118 -19.86 0.99 -30.40
CA LEU A 118 -20.39 -0.20 -31.06
C LEU A 118 -21.90 -0.08 -31.29
N ALA A 119 -22.65 0.40 -30.30
CA ALA A 119 -24.09 0.63 -30.46
C ALA A 119 -24.38 1.68 -31.53
N ASP A 120 -23.60 2.76 -31.58
CA ASP A 120 -23.74 3.81 -32.59
C ASP A 120 -23.43 3.27 -33.99
N LEU A 121 -22.36 2.51 -34.15
CA LEU A 121 -22.01 1.87 -35.43
C LEU A 121 -23.09 0.88 -35.88
N LEU A 122 -23.61 0.06 -34.96
CA LEU A 122 -24.71 -0.86 -35.25
C LEU A 122 -25.95 -0.09 -35.72
N ASN A 123 -26.32 1.00 -35.06
CA ASN A 123 -27.44 1.83 -35.48
C ASN A 123 -27.26 2.39 -36.89
N GLN A 124 -26.06 2.88 -37.23
CA GLN A 124 -25.75 3.39 -38.57
C GLN A 124 -25.90 2.30 -39.65
N VAL A 125 -25.41 1.09 -39.37
CA VAL A 125 -25.53 -0.05 -40.29
C VAL A 125 -27.00 -0.45 -40.49
N ILE A 126 -27.76 -0.52 -39.40
CA ILE A 126 -29.18 -0.86 -39.40
C ILE A 126 -29.97 0.18 -40.21
N GLU A 127 -29.75 1.45 -39.95
CA GLU A 127 -30.40 2.56 -40.66
C GLU A 127 -30.09 2.53 -42.16
N LYS A 128 -28.83 2.34 -42.54
CA LYS A 128 -28.41 2.28 -43.95
C LYS A 128 -28.96 1.06 -44.69
N ARG A 129 -29.09 -0.09 -44.02
CA ARG A 129 -29.52 -1.36 -44.66
C ARG A 129 -31.03 -1.56 -44.67
N ILE A 130 -31.74 -1.08 -43.65
CA ILE A 130 -33.20 -1.19 -43.56
C ILE A 130 -33.87 -0.09 -44.39
N ASN A 131 -33.41 1.18 -44.30
CA ASN A 131 -34.04 2.26 -45.05
C ASN A 131 -33.84 2.09 -46.58
N ASN A 132 -32.72 1.52 -47.02
CA ASN A 132 -32.50 1.18 -48.44
C ASN A 132 -33.43 0.07 -48.97
N ARG A 133 -34.17 -0.66 -48.11
CA ARG A 133 -35.19 -1.62 -48.57
C ARG A 133 -36.58 -1.00 -48.73
N LYS A 134 -36.78 0.23 -48.25
CA LYS A 134 -38.08 0.94 -48.30
C LYS A 134 -38.15 1.99 -49.42
N SER A 135 -37.08 2.16 -50.20
CA SER A 135 -37.04 2.98 -51.42
C SER A 135 -36.88 2.09 -52.65
#